data_AF-A0A7H4L9X7-F1
#
_entry.id   AF-A0A7H4L9X7-F1
#
_cell.length_a   1.000
_cell.length_b   1.000
_cell.length_c   1.000
_cell.angle_alpha   90.00
_cell.angle_beta   90.00
_cell.angle_gamma   90.00
#
_symmetry.space_group_name_H-M   'P 1'
#
loop_
_entity.id
_entity.type
_entity.pdbx_description
1 polymer ?
#
loop_
_entity_poly.entity_id
_entity_poly.type
_entity_poly.pdbx_seq_one_letter_code
_entity_poly.pdbx_strand_id
1 'polypeptide(L)'
;MATTTFLFTHSLSYARALFKGVPFMQPAGQVKRPTPTPTQTSTKSKLPTTMATTAIPCVTLNTGHEMPVLGFGTGSSRVPADLPDTIVHAVRLGYRHLDTAAMYGTEPAVGAAVAEAVRSGAGGISSREDLFVTSKLGIPNARPGRVVPALRESLARLGLDYLDLFLVHWPVAADNPADKATLAEFDMEGVWRGMEECRRLGLARSVGVSNFSAAKMERLLALAAVPPAVNQVELNVGWRQEKVREVCARHGVVVSAYSPLGAYGASWGSDAVMHSGVMHHVAAAKAKTVAQVALRWVYEQGVCFVARSFNKERLKQNMDIFVDWELSDEDKAMIATIPQKRACQGDYFVSPDGPYKSLEELWDGEM
;
A
#
# COMPACT_ATOMS: atom_id res chain seq x y z
N MET A 1 36.12 -11.62 13.42
CA MET A 1 35.30 -12.45 12.49
C MET A 1 34.39 -13.32 13.34
N ALA A 2 33.13 -13.49 12.91
CA ALA A 2 32.00 -14.13 13.60
C ALA A 2 31.17 -13.24 14.54
N THR A 3 30.31 -12.40 13.96
CA THR A 3 29.05 -11.90 14.58
C THR A 3 28.21 -11.19 13.51
N THR A 4 27.67 -11.94 12.55
CA THR A 4 26.71 -11.37 11.55
C THR A 4 25.67 -12.37 11.05
N THR A 5 25.77 -13.65 11.41
CA THR A 5 24.91 -14.71 10.84
C THR A 5 23.59 -14.93 11.59
N PHE A 6 23.34 -14.28 12.73
CA PHE A 6 22.18 -14.61 13.58
C PHE A 6 20.89 -13.81 13.30
N LEU A 7 20.96 -12.71 12.52
CA LEU A 7 19.79 -11.84 12.28
C LEU A 7 18.99 -12.18 11.02
N PHE A 8 19.51 -13.03 10.13
CA PHE A 8 18.82 -13.34 8.85
C PHE A 8 17.72 -14.39 8.96
N THR A 9 17.72 -15.23 10.00
CA THR A 9 16.76 -16.34 10.13
C THR A 9 15.42 -15.92 10.75
N HIS A 10 15.38 -14.81 11.50
CA HIS A 10 14.14 -14.37 12.17
C HIS A 10 13.18 -13.62 11.22
N SER A 11 13.68 -12.92 10.20
CA SER A 11 12.81 -12.17 9.26
C SER A 11 12.04 -13.07 8.28
N LEU A 12 12.60 -14.24 7.89
CA LEU A 12 11.89 -15.19 7.02
C LEU A 12 10.88 -16.07 7.78
N SER A 13 11.08 -16.27 9.08
CA SER A 13 10.12 -16.94 9.97
C SER A 13 8.82 -16.11 10.09
N TYR A 14 8.97 -14.79 10.18
CA TYR A 14 7.89 -13.83 10.40
C TYR A 14 6.85 -13.79 9.27
N ALA A 15 7.28 -13.65 8.00
CA ALA A 15 6.39 -13.69 6.85
C ALA A 15 5.74 -15.07 6.65
N ARG A 16 6.39 -16.15 7.12
CA ARG A 16 5.84 -17.51 7.02
C ARG A 16 4.80 -17.84 8.09
N ALA A 17 4.85 -17.19 9.26
CA ALA A 17 3.93 -17.46 10.37
C ALA A 17 2.56 -16.80 10.15
N LEU A 18 2.52 -15.63 9.50
CA LEU A 18 1.26 -14.91 9.22
C LEU A 18 0.45 -15.48 8.03
N PHE A 19 1.00 -16.42 7.24
CA PHE A 19 0.44 -16.80 5.92
C PHE A 19 0.39 -18.30 5.61
N LYS A 20 0.32 -19.20 6.60
CA LYS A 20 0.18 -20.64 6.35
C LYS A 20 -1.25 -21.15 6.63
N GLY A 21 -1.96 -21.56 5.58
CA GLY A 21 -3.15 -22.39 5.75
C GLY A 21 -4.10 -22.52 4.56
N VAL A 22 -3.68 -23.11 3.41
CA VAL A 22 -4.61 -23.72 2.44
C VAL A 22 -3.92 -24.91 1.71
N PRO A 23 -4.56 -26.09 1.59
CA PRO A 23 -3.99 -27.27 0.94
C PRO A 23 -4.04 -27.23 -0.59
N PHE A 24 -3.13 -28.00 -1.20
CA PHE A 24 -2.92 -28.23 -2.63
C PHE A 24 -4.17 -28.71 -3.36
N MET A 25 -4.46 -28.12 -4.53
CA MET A 25 -5.36 -28.67 -5.54
C MET A 25 -4.58 -28.91 -6.85
N GLN A 26 -4.65 -30.12 -7.37
CA GLN A 26 -3.92 -30.59 -8.55
C GLN A 26 -4.41 -29.92 -9.85
N PRO A 27 -3.54 -29.80 -10.89
CA PRO A 27 -3.87 -29.10 -12.13
C PRO A 27 -4.75 -29.94 -13.07
N ALA A 28 -5.82 -29.34 -13.57
CA ALA A 28 -6.66 -29.90 -14.62
C ALA A 28 -6.13 -29.54 -16.02
N GLY A 29 -5.97 -30.59 -16.86
CA GLY A 29 -6.27 -30.64 -18.29
C GLY A 29 -5.70 -29.58 -19.23
N GLN A 30 -4.70 -29.97 -20.03
CA GLN A 30 -4.25 -29.25 -21.23
C GLN A 30 -5.38 -29.13 -22.28
N VAL A 31 -5.72 -27.90 -22.67
CA VAL A 31 -6.55 -27.62 -23.86
C VAL A 31 -5.65 -27.10 -24.98
N LYS A 32 -5.75 -27.73 -26.15
CA LYS A 32 -4.95 -27.49 -27.35
C LYS A 32 -5.26 -26.12 -27.99
N ARG A 33 -4.20 -25.40 -28.37
CA ARG A 33 -4.26 -24.18 -29.21
C ARG A 33 -4.45 -24.54 -30.69
N PRO A 34 -5.29 -23.82 -31.46
CA PRO A 34 -5.25 -23.83 -32.91
C PRO A 34 -4.22 -22.83 -33.47
N THR A 35 -3.60 -23.22 -34.59
CA THR A 35 -2.59 -22.52 -35.39
C THR A 35 -3.20 -21.45 -36.32
N PRO A 36 -2.42 -20.43 -36.76
CA PRO A 36 -2.90 -19.31 -37.56
C PRO A 36 -2.72 -19.51 -39.08
N THR A 37 -3.42 -18.73 -39.89
CA THR A 37 -3.24 -18.58 -41.36
C THR A 37 -3.54 -17.12 -41.78
N PRO A 38 -3.13 -16.62 -42.97
CA PRO A 38 -2.22 -15.47 -43.06
C PRO A 38 -2.80 -14.20 -43.72
N THR A 39 -2.22 -13.07 -43.30
CA THR A 39 -1.88 -11.80 -43.99
C THR A 39 -2.74 -11.23 -45.13
N GLN A 40 -3.13 -9.95 -44.98
CA GLN A 40 -3.12 -8.96 -46.07
C GLN A 40 -2.50 -7.62 -45.61
N THR A 41 -1.92 -6.94 -46.58
CA THR A 41 -0.91 -5.87 -46.50
C THR A 41 -1.48 -4.43 -46.47
N SER A 42 -0.81 -3.58 -45.67
CA SER A 42 -0.38 -2.20 -45.97
C SER A 42 -1.40 -1.11 -46.31
N THR A 43 -1.45 -0.07 -45.47
CA THR A 43 -1.01 1.30 -45.86
C THR A 43 -0.50 2.07 -44.63
N LYS A 44 0.66 2.71 -44.78
CA LYS A 44 1.36 3.49 -43.74
C LYS A 44 0.82 4.92 -43.72
N SER A 45 0.31 5.36 -42.57
CA SER A 45 0.19 6.78 -42.22
C SER A 45 1.05 7.02 -40.98
N LYS A 46 2.11 7.82 -41.13
CA LYS A 46 2.95 8.29 -40.02
C LYS A 46 2.26 9.52 -39.41
N LEU A 47 1.57 9.34 -38.28
CA LEU A 47 1.35 10.43 -37.34
C LEU A 47 2.52 10.43 -36.32
N PRO A 48 2.99 11.60 -35.86
CA PRO A 48 3.96 11.67 -34.79
C PRO A 48 3.25 11.36 -33.48
N THR A 49 3.34 10.11 -33.01
CA THR A 49 2.89 9.75 -31.66
C THR A 49 3.96 10.18 -30.66
N THR A 50 4.01 11.46 -30.33
CA THR A 50 4.50 11.86 -29.00
C THR A 50 3.48 11.31 -28.01
N MET A 51 3.71 10.10 -27.51
CA MET A 51 3.00 9.57 -26.36
C MET A 51 3.29 10.55 -25.22
N ALA A 52 2.36 11.45 -24.91
CA ALA A 52 2.41 12.21 -23.67
C ALA A 52 2.46 11.17 -22.54
N THR A 53 3.59 11.10 -21.83
CA THR A 53 3.70 10.28 -20.64
C THR A 53 2.73 10.84 -19.62
N THR A 54 1.65 10.10 -19.35
CA THR A 54 0.66 10.45 -18.33
C THR A 54 1.34 10.57 -16.97
N ALA A 55 1.50 11.80 -16.50
CA ALA A 55 2.07 12.05 -15.18
C ALA A 55 1.07 11.63 -14.09
N ILE A 56 1.55 10.94 -13.07
CA ILE A 56 0.75 10.61 -11.89
C ILE A 56 0.59 11.92 -11.08
N PRO A 57 -0.66 12.37 -10.80
CA PRO A 57 -0.88 13.56 -9.99
C PRO A 57 -0.26 13.45 -8.59
N CYS A 58 -0.02 14.59 -7.95
CA CYS A 58 0.41 14.66 -6.56
C CYS A 58 -0.64 15.35 -5.69
N VAL A 59 -0.60 15.05 -4.39
CA VAL A 59 -1.28 15.81 -3.35
C VAL A 59 -0.25 16.43 -2.42
N THR A 60 -0.53 17.61 -1.92
CA THR A 60 0.28 18.25 -0.88
C THR A 60 -0.12 17.71 0.49
N LEU A 61 0.82 17.11 1.21
CA LEU A 61 0.63 16.71 2.60
C LEU A 61 0.54 17.95 3.52
N ASN A 62 -0.02 17.81 4.72
CA ASN A 62 -0.03 18.88 5.73
C ASN A 62 1.37 19.32 6.20
N THR A 63 2.42 18.57 5.82
CA THR A 63 3.83 18.93 6.00
C THR A 63 4.39 19.81 4.87
N GLY A 64 3.62 20.06 3.81
CA GLY A 64 4.02 20.80 2.62
C GLY A 64 4.75 19.97 1.55
N HIS A 65 4.96 18.67 1.79
CA HIS A 65 5.59 17.78 0.82
C HIS A 65 4.58 17.19 -0.16
N GLU A 66 4.96 17.11 -1.44
CA GLU A 66 4.15 16.46 -2.48
C GLU A 66 4.25 14.93 -2.40
N MET A 67 3.11 14.26 -2.47
CA MET A 67 2.99 12.81 -2.48
C MET A 67 2.26 12.36 -3.76
N PRO A 68 2.88 11.54 -4.63
CA PRO A 68 2.20 10.97 -5.80
C PRO A 68 1.00 10.10 -5.40
N VAL A 69 -0.16 10.35 -6.02
CA VAL A 69 -1.43 9.72 -5.64
C VAL A 69 -1.44 8.21 -5.84
N LEU A 70 -0.66 7.69 -6.79
CA LEU A 70 -0.51 6.26 -7.05
C LEU A 70 0.90 5.80 -6.65
N GLY A 71 0.95 4.89 -5.68
CA GLY A 71 2.15 4.20 -5.24
C GLY A 71 2.25 2.74 -5.70
N PHE A 72 3.48 2.26 -5.85
CA PHE A 72 3.80 0.85 -6.06
C PHE A 72 3.80 0.14 -4.71
N GLY A 73 2.77 -0.70 -4.46
CA GLY A 73 2.69 -1.49 -3.23
C GLY A 73 3.58 -2.74 -3.28
N THR A 74 4.34 -3.01 -2.22
CA THR A 74 5.22 -4.19 -2.13
C THR A 74 4.75 -5.27 -1.15
N GLY A 75 3.71 -5.01 -0.36
CA GLY A 75 3.14 -6.00 0.57
C GLY A 75 2.62 -7.24 -0.17
N SER A 76 3.15 -8.41 0.16
CA SER A 76 2.81 -9.67 -0.51
C SER A 76 3.12 -10.87 0.39
N SER A 77 2.38 -11.96 0.24
CA SER A 77 2.70 -13.24 0.89
C SER A 77 3.98 -13.89 0.33
N ARG A 78 4.35 -13.53 -0.91
CA ARG A 78 5.59 -13.95 -1.57
C ARG A 78 6.27 -12.77 -2.23
N VAL A 79 7.55 -12.58 -1.92
CA VAL A 79 8.41 -11.59 -2.57
C VAL A 79 9.03 -12.23 -3.81
N PRO A 80 8.77 -11.73 -5.03
CA PRO A 80 9.44 -12.20 -6.23
C PRO A 80 10.93 -11.85 -6.21
N ALA A 81 11.77 -12.71 -6.77
CA ALA A 81 13.21 -12.45 -6.87
C ALA A 81 13.53 -11.25 -7.79
N ASP A 82 12.69 -11.01 -8.79
CA ASP A 82 12.77 -9.91 -9.76
C ASP A 82 12.04 -8.63 -9.31
N LEU A 83 11.72 -8.52 -8.01
CA LEU A 83 11.08 -7.33 -7.46
C LEU A 83 11.87 -6.03 -7.75
N PRO A 84 13.21 -5.97 -7.60
CA PRO A 84 13.96 -4.76 -7.91
C PRO A 84 13.78 -4.31 -9.36
N ASP A 85 13.92 -5.23 -10.33
CA ASP A 85 13.75 -4.94 -11.76
C ASP A 85 12.33 -4.49 -12.10
N THR A 86 11.35 -5.06 -11.40
CA THR A 86 9.93 -4.69 -11.56
C THR A 86 9.67 -3.28 -11.05
N ILE A 87 10.26 -2.90 -9.91
CA ILE A 87 10.18 -1.53 -9.39
C ILE A 87 10.88 -0.56 -10.35
N VAL A 88 12.08 -0.86 -10.83
CA VAL A 88 12.79 -0.02 -11.80
C VAL A 88 11.96 0.14 -13.09
N HIS A 89 11.28 -0.92 -13.54
CA HIS A 89 10.34 -0.82 -14.66
C HIS A 89 9.16 0.10 -14.35
N ALA A 90 8.55 0.01 -13.16
CA ALA A 90 7.50 0.92 -12.73
C ALA A 90 7.97 2.38 -12.74
N VAL A 91 9.18 2.65 -12.25
CA VAL A 91 9.78 3.98 -12.27
C VAL A 91 9.99 4.49 -13.71
N ARG A 92 10.41 3.62 -14.64
CA ARG A 92 10.49 3.94 -16.07
C ARG A 92 9.14 4.29 -16.69
N LEU A 93 8.04 3.70 -16.21
CA LEU A 93 6.69 4.04 -16.66
C LEU A 93 6.23 5.40 -16.14
N GLY A 94 6.73 5.84 -14.99
CA GLY A 94 6.38 7.12 -14.36
C GLY A 94 5.95 7.01 -12.89
N TYR A 95 6.01 5.82 -12.28
CA TYR A 95 5.84 5.72 -10.83
C TYR A 95 6.91 6.51 -10.10
N ARG A 96 6.48 7.26 -9.08
CA ARG A 96 7.37 8.02 -8.19
C ARG A 96 7.17 7.68 -6.71
N HIS A 97 6.11 6.96 -6.35
CA HIS A 97 5.82 6.57 -4.99
C HIS A 97 6.00 5.05 -4.81
N LEU A 98 6.82 4.63 -3.84
CA LEU A 98 7.10 3.24 -3.48
C LEU A 98 6.66 2.98 -2.03
N ASP A 99 5.80 1.98 -1.81
CA ASP A 99 5.29 1.61 -0.50
C ASP A 99 5.81 0.24 -0.04
N THR A 100 6.49 0.25 1.10
CA THR A 100 7.03 -0.94 1.79
C THR A 100 6.76 -0.88 3.29
N ALA A 101 7.29 -1.83 4.04
CA ALA A 101 7.26 -1.88 5.49
C ALA A 101 8.37 -2.81 6.01
N ALA A 102 8.85 -2.55 7.22
CA ALA A 102 9.80 -3.44 7.90
C ALA A 102 9.29 -4.89 7.98
N MET A 103 7.99 -5.06 8.13
CA MET A 103 7.32 -6.36 8.24
C MET A 103 7.19 -7.14 6.92
N TYR A 104 7.39 -6.51 5.76
CA TYR A 104 7.17 -7.18 4.46
C TYR A 104 8.40 -7.97 4.00
N GLY A 105 9.58 -7.68 4.54
CA GLY A 105 10.84 -8.22 4.05
C GLY A 105 11.25 -7.72 2.67
N THR A 106 10.58 -6.67 2.15
CA THR A 106 10.84 -6.10 0.82
C THR A 106 11.75 -4.88 0.83
N GLU A 107 12.08 -4.32 2.00
CA GLU A 107 12.93 -3.13 2.13
C GLU A 107 14.28 -3.24 1.40
N PRO A 108 15.05 -4.34 1.50
CA PRO A 108 16.30 -4.47 0.73
C PRO A 108 16.10 -4.43 -0.79
N ALA A 109 15.02 -5.04 -1.29
CA ALA A 109 14.70 -5.05 -2.72
C ALA A 109 14.27 -3.65 -3.22
N VAL A 110 13.50 -2.92 -2.40
CA VAL A 110 13.13 -1.53 -2.68
C VAL A 110 14.35 -0.63 -2.68
N GLY A 111 15.24 -0.77 -1.69
CA GLY A 111 16.49 -0.02 -1.62
C GLY A 111 17.38 -0.22 -2.84
N ALA A 112 17.59 -1.49 -3.24
CA ALA A 112 18.32 -1.83 -4.45
C ALA A 112 17.70 -1.22 -5.71
N ALA A 113 16.36 -1.22 -5.81
CA ALA A 113 15.65 -0.63 -6.93
C ALA A 113 15.79 0.90 -6.98
N VAL A 114 15.71 1.58 -5.83
CA VAL A 114 15.91 3.04 -5.74
C VAL A 114 17.33 3.39 -6.20
N ALA A 115 18.35 2.69 -5.70
CA ALA A 115 19.74 2.92 -6.08
C ALA A 115 19.98 2.69 -7.59
N GLU A 116 19.44 1.62 -8.17
CA GLU A 116 19.53 1.36 -9.62
C GLU A 116 18.74 2.39 -10.44
N ALA A 117 17.56 2.79 -9.99
CA ALA A 117 16.75 3.75 -10.70
C ALA A 117 17.48 5.11 -10.79
N VAL A 118 18.08 5.58 -9.69
CA VAL A 118 18.88 6.82 -9.67
C VAL A 118 20.12 6.67 -10.54
N ARG A 119 20.88 5.58 -10.37
CA ARG A 119 22.10 5.32 -11.15
C ARG A 119 21.84 5.27 -12.66
N SER A 120 20.74 4.67 -13.08
CA SER A 120 20.40 4.47 -14.51
C SER A 120 19.60 5.61 -15.12
N GLY A 121 19.18 6.61 -14.32
CA GLY A 121 18.28 7.67 -14.78
C GLY A 121 16.89 7.17 -15.18
N ALA A 122 16.40 6.12 -14.51
CA ALA A 122 15.19 5.40 -14.91
C ALA A 122 13.97 6.35 -14.97
N GLY A 123 13.33 6.43 -16.14
CA GLY A 123 12.15 7.29 -16.31
C GLY A 123 12.46 8.78 -16.14
N GLY A 124 13.71 9.21 -16.29
CA GLY A 124 14.12 10.60 -16.17
C GLY A 124 14.39 11.08 -14.74
N ILE A 125 14.45 10.19 -13.75
CA ILE A 125 14.90 10.59 -12.41
C ILE A 125 16.40 10.88 -12.41
N SER A 126 16.82 11.83 -11.59
CA SER A 126 18.20 12.31 -11.49
C SER A 126 18.77 12.14 -10.08
N SER A 127 17.90 11.95 -9.08
CA SER A 127 18.26 12.01 -7.68
C SER A 127 17.32 11.17 -6.81
N ARG A 128 17.67 10.96 -5.54
CA ARG A 128 16.82 10.24 -4.56
C ARG A 128 15.53 11.02 -4.29
N GLU A 129 15.60 12.34 -4.36
CA GLU A 129 14.54 13.30 -4.12
C GLU A 129 13.41 13.21 -5.14
N ASP A 130 13.67 12.64 -6.32
CA ASP A 130 12.66 12.39 -7.34
C ASP A 130 11.70 11.24 -6.97
N LEU A 131 11.99 10.48 -5.91
CA LEU A 131 11.18 9.35 -5.45
C LEU A 131 10.59 9.63 -4.06
N PHE A 132 9.37 9.18 -3.85
CA PHE A 132 8.66 9.18 -2.58
C PHE A 132 8.66 7.75 -2.01
N VAL A 133 9.40 7.50 -0.93
CA VAL A 133 9.50 6.17 -0.32
C VAL A 133 8.81 6.15 1.04
N THR A 134 7.84 5.25 1.15
CA THR A 134 7.08 4.98 2.39
C THR A 134 7.54 3.67 3.02
N SER A 135 7.85 3.69 4.31
CA SER A 135 7.96 2.47 5.13
C SER A 135 7.14 2.58 6.42
N LYS A 136 7.07 1.50 7.19
CA LYS A 136 6.18 1.37 8.34
C LYS A 136 6.90 0.74 9.54
N LEU A 137 6.66 1.31 10.71
CA LEU A 137 7.10 0.81 12.00
C LEU A 137 6.46 -0.56 12.27
N GLY A 138 7.28 -1.60 12.37
CA GLY A 138 6.80 -2.94 12.69
C GLY A 138 6.28 -3.05 14.13
N ILE A 139 5.26 -3.89 14.32
CA ILE A 139 4.58 -4.13 15.61
C ILE A 139 5.55 -4.46 16.77
N PRO A 140 6.60 -5.28 16.59
CA PRO A 140 7.61 -5.51 17.63
C PRO A 140 8.25 -4.26 18.21
N ASN A 141 8.37 -3.22 17.40
CA ASN A 141 9.01 -1.95 17.78
C ASN A 141 8.01 -0.83 18.09
N ALA A 142 6.70 -1.10 18.06
CA ALA A 142 5.63 -0.13 18.31
C ALA A 142 5.48 0.16 19.82
N ARG A 143 6.55 0.67 20.43
CA ARG A 143 6.64 1.04 21.84
C ARG A 143 7.62 2.20 22.08
N PRO A 144 7.49 2.94 23.20
CA PRO A 144 8.39 4.03 23.52
C PRO A 144 9.87 3.63 23.48
N GLY A 145 10.73 4.54 23.02
CA GLY A 145 12.17 4.31 22.91
C GLY A 145 12.63 3.37 21.78
N ARG A 146 11.73 2.60 21.13
CA ARG A 146 12.07 1.70 20.01
C ARG A 146 11.80 2.27 18.63
N VAL A 147 10.99 3.32 18.52
CA VAL A 147 10.57 3.92 17.24
C VAL A 147 11.77 4.43 16.41
N VAL A 148 12.62 5.29 16.99
CA VAL A 148 13.79 5.86 16.31
C VAL A 148 14.81 4.77 15.92
N PRO A 149 15.22 3.84 16.80
CA PRO A 149 16.06 2.70 16.40
C PRO A 149 15.46 1.89 15.24
N ALA A 150 14.16 1.59 15.28
CA ALA A 150 13.51 0.79 14.24
C ALA A 150 13.48 1.50 12.88
N LEU A 151 13.30 2.83 12.86
CA LEU A 151 13.43 3.59 11.61
C LEU A 151 14.87 3.54 11.07
N ARG A 152 15.89 3.71 11.93
CA ARG A 152 17.30 3.59 11.50
C ARG A 152 17.62 2.21 10.93
N GLU A 153 17.10 1.14 11.53
CA GLU A 153 17.23 -0.22 11.01
C GLU A 153 16.56 -0.37 9.63
N SER A 154 15.40 0.27 9.43
CA SER A 154 14.68 0.29 8.15
C SER A 154 15.45 1.05 7.07
N LEU A 155 15.97 2.23 7.41
CA LEU A 155 16.84 3.03 6.56
C LEU A 155 18.10 2.27 6.15
N ALA A 156 18.73 1.54 7.08
CA ALA A 156 19.88 0.69 6.78
C ALA A 156 19.54 -0.45 5.81
N ARG A 157 18.39 -1.11 5.97
CA ARG A 157 17.93 -2.14 5.02
C ARG A 157 17.63 -1.57 3.64
N LEU A 158 17.07 -0.35 3.58
CA LEU A 158 16.79 0.37 2.34
C LEU A 158 18.06 0.98 1.71
N GLY A 159 19.14 1.16 2.47
CA GLY A 159 20.30 1.93 2.03
C GLY A 159 19.97 3.40 1.76
N LEU A 160 19.09 4.00 2.58
CA LEU A 160 18.64 5.38 2.45
C LEU A 160 18.96 6.19 3.70
N ASP A 161 19.12 7.50 3.55
CA ASP A 161 19.35 8.42 4.67
C ASP A 161 18.03 8.91 5.31
N TYR A 162 16.95 8.94 4.53
CA TYR A 162 15.62 9.37 4.98
C TYR A 162 14.48 8.64 4.24
N LEU A 163 13.31 8.61 4.88
CA LEU A 163 12.02 8.27 4.26
C LEU A 163 11.21 9.52 3.97
N ASP A 164 10.41 9.50 2.91
CA ASP A 164 9.45 10.57 2.63
C ASP A 164 8.26 10.47 3.58
N LEU A 165 7.86 9.23 3.90
CA LEU A 165 6.80 8.93 4.85
C LEU A 165 7.14 7.72 5.72
N PHE A 166 6.99 7.87 7.03
CA PHE A 166 7.09 6.77 7.98
C PHE A 166 5.77 6.59 8.74
N LEU A 167 5.18 5.39 8.67
CA LEU A 167 3.87 5.12 9.25
C LEU A 167 3.96 4.20 10.47
N VAL A 168 3.16 4.44 11.51
CA VAL A 168 2.82 3.37 12.47
C VAL A 168 1.99 2.32 11.73
N HIS A 169 2.46 1.07 11.62
CA HIS A 169 1.82 0.08 10.74
C HIS A 169 0.44 -0.38 11.25
N TRP A 170 0.31 -0.57 12.56
CA TRP A 170 -0.91 -0.94 13.25
C TRP A 170 -0.94 -0.28 14.64
N PRO A 171 -2.11 0.07 15.18
CA PRO A 171 -2.26 0.49 16.59
C PRO A 171 -2.15 -0.70 17.55
N VAL A 172 -1.10 -1.52 17.40
CA VAL A 172 -0.89 -2.77 18.15
C VAL A 172 0.58 -2.83 18.57
N ALA A 173 0.82 -3.26 19.81
CA ALA A 173 2.15 -3.59 20.31
C ALA A 173 2.21 -5.09 20.66
N ALA A 174 3.28 -5.77 20.24
CA ALA A 174 3.52 -7.17 20.59
C ALA A 174 4.98 -7.54 20.37
N ASP A 175 5.62 -8.31 21.26
CA ASP A 175 6.98 -8.80 21.00
C ASP A 175 7.04 -9.71 19.77
N ASN A 176 6.04 -10.59 19.64
CA ASN A 176 5.84 -11.44 18.48
C ASN A 176 4.35 -11.42 18.06
N PRO A 177 3.96 -10.65 17.04
CA PRO A 177 2.55 -10.53 16.64
C PRO A 177 1.94 -11.82 16.06
N ALA A 178 2.72 -12.87 15.83
CA ALA A 178 2.18 -14.21 15.53
C ALA A 178 1.77 -14.99 16.79
N ASP A 179 2.15 -14.52 17.98
CA ASP A 179 1.84 -15.09 19.28
C ASP A 179 0.97 -14.13 20.09
N LYS A 180 -0.31 -14.50 20.25
CA LYS A 180 -1.31 -13.71 20.98
C LYS A 180 -0.94 -13.48 22.44
N ALA A 181 -0.11 -14.34 23.04
CA ALA A 181 0.35 -14.19 24.42
C ALA A 181 1.32 -13.01 24.60
N THR A 182 1.87 -12.48 23.49
CA THR A 182 2.80 -11.34 23.53
C THR A 182 2.14 -10.00 23.21
N LEU A 183 0.83 -9.99 22.95
CA LEU A 183 0.08 -8.74 22.74
C LEU A 183 0.16 -7.89 24.00
N ALA A 184 0.40 -6.60 23.81
CA ALA A 184 0.53 -5.62 24.88
C ALA A 184 -0.30 -4.37 24.56
N GLU A 185 -0.61 -3.61 25.61
CA GLU A 185 -1.25 -2.30 25.48
C GLU A 185 -0.45 -1.41 24.54
N PHE A 186 -1.14 -0.79 23.58
CA PHE A 186 -0.53 0.11 22.62
C PHE A 186 -0.44 1.52 23.22
N ASP A 187 0.76 1.91 23.65
CA ASP A 187 1.05 3.28 24.09
C ASP A 187 1.09 4.24 22.90
N MET A 188 -0.09 4.68 22.48
CA MET A 188 -0.27 5.60 21.35
C MET A 188 0.54 6.89 21.50
N GLU A 189 0.55 7.49 22.69
CA GLU A 189 1.22 8.77 22.93
C GLU A 189 2.75 8.59 22.87
N GLY A 190 3.29 7.61 23.59
CA GLY A 190 4.73 7.37 23.61
C GLY A 190 5.28 6.90 22.27
N VAL A 191 4.51 6.11 21.50
CA VAL A 191 4.85 5.77 20.11
C VAL A 191 4.82 7.01 19.22
N TRP A 192 3.77 7.83 19.31
CA TRP A 192 3.67 9.03 18.46
C TRP A 192 4.77 10.04 18.74
N ARG A 193 5.13 10.28 20.01
CA ARG A 193 6.32 11.10 20.37
C ARG A 193 7.60 10.56 19.71
N GLY A 194 7.74 9.25 19.60
CA GLY A 194 8.84 8.62 18.87
C GLY A 194 8.79 8.90 17.36
N MET A 195 7.60 8.97 16.76
CA MET A 195 7.42 9.34 15.35
C MET A 195 7.77 10.82 15.13
N GLU A 196 7.32 11.70 16.01
CA GLU A 196 7.66 13.14 15.99
C GLU A 196 9.18 13.34 16.10
N GLU A 197 9.86 12.56 16.94
CA GLU A 197 11.31 12.58 17.06
C GLU A 197 12.01 12.09 15.78
N CYS A 198 11.50 11.04 15.12
CA CYS A 198 12.00 10.61 13.81
C CYS A 198 11.95 11.75 12.78
N ARG A 199 10.86 12.54 12.80
CA ARG A 199 10.71 13.71 11.93
C ARG A 199 11.69 14.82 12.31
N ARG A 200 11.80 15.15 13.60
CA ARG A 200 12.72 16.18 14.12
C ARG A 200 14.17 15.89 13.77
N LEU A 201 14.57 14.61 13.80
CA LEU A 201 15.91 14.15 13.43
C LEU A 201 16.16 14.10 11.91
N GLY A 202 15.15 14.40 11.08
CA GLY A 202 15.27 14.34 9.62
C GLY A 202 15.29 12.93 9.03
N LEU A 203 15.01 11.90 9.83
CA LEU A 203 14.97 10.50 9.38
C LEU A 203 13.71 10.19 8.56
N ALA A 204 12.65 10.96 8.78
CA ALA A 204 11.43 10.93 7.97
C ALA A 204 10.96 12.37 7.70
N ARG A 205 10.63 12.71 6.46
CA ARG A 205 10.09 14.04 6.11
C ARG A 205 8.68 14.23 6.66
N SER A 206 7.86 13.19 6.56
CA SER A 206 6.51 13.13 7.10
C SER A 206 6.32 11.86 7.93
N VAL A 207 5.45 11.94 8.94
CA VAL A 207 5.03 10.79 9.74
C VAL A 207 3.52 10.65 9.74
N GLY A 208 3.04 9.42 9.83
CA GLY A 208 1.62 9.11 9.78
C GLY A 208 1.32 7.78 10.46
N VAL A 209 0.12 7.28 10.21
CA VAL A 209 -0.37 6.02 10.76
C VAL A 209 -1.00 5.15 9.69
N SER A 210 -1.25 3.89 10.05
CA SER A 210 -1.95 2.93 9.23
C SER A 210 -2.87 2.10 10.11
N ASN A 211 -4.04 1.74 9.59
CA ASN A 211 -5.07 0.97 10.31
C ASN A 211 -5.64 1.67 11.56
N PHE A 212 -5.66 3.01 11.58
CA PHE A 212 -6.34 3.76 12.65
C PHE A 212 -7.80 4.02 12.22
N SER A 213 -8.75 3.66 13.07
CA SER A 213 -10.18 4.01 12.96
C SER A 213 -10.39 5.52 13.11
N ALA A 214 -11.62 6.01 12.86
CA ALA A 214 -11.97 7.40 13.08
C ALA A 214 -11.77 7.80 14.55
N ALA A 215 -12.18 6.95 15.49
CA ALA A 215 -12.03 7.20 16.93
C ALA A 215 -10.55 7.26 17.36
N LYS A 216 -9.71 6.33 16.87
CA LYS A 216 -8.27 6.35 17.15
C LYS A 216 -7.57 7.55 16.51
N MET A 217 -8.03 7.98 15.33
CA MET A 217 -7.55 9.20 14.69
C MET A 217 -7.87 10.46 15.51
N GLU A 218 -9.11 10.63 15.97
CA GLU A 218 -9.50 11.75 16.84
C GLU A 218 -8.64 11.80 18.12
N ARG A 219 -8.44 10.64 18.77
CA ARG A 219 -7.57 10.54 19.95
C ARG A 219 -6.14 10.96 19.64
N LEU A 220 -5.57 10.48 18.52
CA LEU A 220 -4.22 10.81 18.10
C LEU A 220 -4.07 12.30 17.78
N LEU A 221 -5.04 12.87 17.06
CA LEU A 221 -5.03 14.28 16.69
C LEU A 221 -5.13 15.20 17.91
N ALA A 222 -5.84 14.80 18.95
CA ALA A 222 -5.94 15.56 20.20
C ALA A 222 -4.64 15.57 21.02
N LEU A 223 -3.77 14.56 20.88
CA LEU A 223 -2.52 14.45 21.63
C LEU A 223 -1.26 14.87 20.83
N ALA A 224 -1.34 14.89 19.50
CA ALA A 224 -0.20 15.08 18.63
C ALA A 224 0.29 16.54 18.61
N ALA A 225 1.59 16.76 18.80
CA ALA A 225 2.21 18.06 18.56
C ALA A 225 2.44 18.29 17.05
N VAL A 226 2.74 17.22 16.31
CA VAL A 226 2.74 17.20 14.85
C VAL A 226 1.61 16.27 14.39
N PRO A 227 0.58 16.77 13.69
CA PRO A 227 -0.51 15.91 13.23
C PRO A 227 0.01 14.87 12.22
N PRO A 228 -0.57 13.66 12.17
CA PRO A 228 -0.22 12.68 11.14
C PRO A 228 -0.47 13.26 9.74
N ALA A 229 0.47 13.07 8.83
CA ALA A 229 0.33 13.50 7.44
C ALA A 229 -0.60 12.56 6.65
N VAL A 230 -0.57 11.27 6.98
CA VAL A 230 -1.30 10.22 6.28
C VAL A 230 -1.91 9.24 7.28
N ASN A 231 -3.14 8.78 6.99
CA ASN A 231 -3.68 7.53 7.53
C ASN A 231 -3.86 6.53 6.38
N GLN A 232 -3.05 5.46 6.36
CA GLN A 232 -3.14 4.42 5.35
C GLN A 232 -4.09 3.29 5.81
N VAL A 233 -5.19 3.04 5.09
CA VAL A 233 -6.23 2.10 5.52
C VAL A 233 -6.70 1.21 4.38
N GLU A 234 -7.32 0.07 4.69
CA GLU A 234 -8.04 -0.70 3.68
C GLU A 234 -9.13 0.20 3.12
N LEU A 235 -9.11 0.48 1.82
CA LEU A 235 -10.16 1.25 1.19
C LEU A 235 -10.33 0.80 -0.26
N ASN A 236 -11.54 0.41 -0.60
CA ASN A 236 -11.95 0.02 -1.94
C ASN A 236 -13.48 0.16 -2.07
N VAL A 237 -14.05 -0.23 -3.22
CA VAL A 237 -15.51 -0.11 -3.46
C VAL A 237 -16.37 -0.90 -2.45
N GLY A 238 -15.84 -2.00 -1.90
CA GLY A 238 -16.47 -2.83 -0.88
C GLY A 238 -16.14 -2.44 0.56
N TRP A 239 -15.27 -1.46 0.79
CA TRP A 239 -15.01 -0.89 2.11
C TRP A 239 -14.55 0.57 1.98
N ARG A 240 -15.47 1.51 2.15
CA ARG A 240 -15.30 2.92 1.72
C ARG A 240 -14.68 3.84 2.78
N GLN A 241 -14.62 3.39 4.04
CA GLN A 241 -14.00 4.13 5.15
C GLN A 241 -14.57 5.55 5.34
N GLU A 242 -15.88 5.73 5.20
CA GLU A 242 -16.53 7.05 5.20
C GLU A 242 -16.19 7.86 6.45
N LYS A 243 -16.29 7.26 7.65
CA LYS A 243 -15.95 7.90 8.92
C LYS A 243 -14.49 8.33 9.01
N VAL A 244 -13.56 7.45 8.61
CA VAL A 244 -12.12 7.76 8.61
C VAL A 244 -11.81 8.90 7.64
N ARG A 245 -12.40 8.87 6.44
CA ARG A 245 -12.25 9.93 5.44
C ARG A 245 -12.75 11.27 5.95
N GLU A 246 -13.89 11.28 6.64
CA GLU A 246 -14.46 12.49 7.23
C GLU A 246 -13.53 13.09 8.29
N VAL A 247 -13.09 12.30 9.27
CA VAL A 247 -12.12 12.77 10.29
C VAL A 247 -10.84 13.26 9.64
N CYS A 248 -10.25 12.49 8.73
CA CYS A 248 -8.99 12.85 8.10
C CYS A 248 -9.12 14.16 7.30
N ALA A 249 -10.20 14.35 6.55
CA ALA A 249 -10.45 15.56 5.77
C ALA A 249 -10.56 16.82 6.66
N ARG A 250 -11.25 16.74 7.81
CA ARG A 250 -11.36 17.86 8.75
C ARG A 250 -10.02 18.35 9.29
N HIS A 251 -9.04 17.45 9.37
CA HIS A 251 -7.72 17.73 9.95
C HIS A 251 -6.59 17.82 8.93
N GLY A 252 -6.91 17.84 7.62
CA GLY A 252 -5.91 17.89 6.56
C GLY A 252 -4.98 16.66 6.52
N VAL A 253 -5.45 15.52 7.01
CA VAL A 253 -4.75 14.23 6.93
C VAL A 253 -5.11 13.56 5.61
N VAL A 254 -4.11 13.13 4.84
CA VAL A 254 -4.37 12.40 3.59
C VAL A 254 -4.75 10.96 3.90
N VAL A 255 -5.85 10.48 3.32
CA VAL A 255 -6.17 9.05 3.34
C VAL A 255 -5.45 8.37 2.19
N SER A 256 -4.72 7.29 2.50
CA SER A 256 -4.09 6.42 1.50
C SER A 256 -4.70 5.01 1.55
N ALA A 257 -5.31 4.56 0.47
CA ALA A 257 -5.86 3.21 0.35
C ALA A 257 -4.75 2.18 0.16
N TYR A 258 -4.66 1.20 1.07
CA TYR A 258 -4.11 -0.11 0.72
C TYR A 258 -5.25 -1.05 0.27
N SER A 259 -4.89 -2.12 -0.44
CA SER A 259 -5.86 -3.06 -1.02
C SER A 259 -6.96 -2.39 -1.87
N PRO A 260 -6.67 -1.41 -2.75
CA PRO A 260 -7.70 -0.75 -3.56
C PRO A 260 -8.42 -1.71 -4.53
N LEU A 261 -7.83 -2.88 -4.78
CA LEU A 261 -8.38 -3.99 -5.57
C LEU A 261 -8.91 -5.15 -4.69
N GLY A 262 -9.27 -4.87 -3.44
CA GLY A 262 -9.80 -5.86 -2.49
C GLY A 262 -8.78 -6.90 -2.01
N ALA A 263 -7.47 -6.66 -2.21
CA ALA A 263 -6.42 -7.63 -1.91
C ALA A 263 -6.66 -9.02 -2.54
N TYR A 264 -7.26 -9.05 -3.74
CA TYR A 264 -7.61 -10.29 -4.43
C TYR A 264 -6.44 -11.30 -4.49
N GLY A 265 -6.72 -12.53 -4.03
CA GLY A 265 -5.75 -13.63 -3.93
C GLY A 265 -4.82 -13.59 -2.72
N ALA A 266 -4.92 -12.59 -1.84
CA ALA A 266 -4.23 -12.56 -0.56
C ALA A 266 -5.10 -13.17 0.57
N SER A 267 -4.49 -13.61 1.67
CA SER A 267 -5.20 -14.26 2.78
C SER A 267 -6.16 -13.33 3.53
N TRP A 268 -5.97 -12.01 3.42
CA TRP A 268 -6.81 -10.97 4.03
C TRP A 268 -7.73 -10.27 3.01
N GLY A 269 -7.79 -10.78 1.77
CA GLY A 269 -8.52 -10.17 0.68
C GLY A 269 -10.00 -10.57 0.62
N SER A 270 -10.73 -9.94 -0.30
CA SER A 270 -12.11 -10.27 -0.63
C SER A 270 -12.34 -10.22 -2.15
N ASP A 271 -13.42 -10.88 -2.56
CA ASP A 271 -13.89 -10.85 -3.95
C ASP A 271 -14.79 -9.65 -4.27
N ALA A 272 -14.98 -8.74 -3.30
CA ALA A 272 -15.91 -7.61 -3.39
C ALA A 272 -15.59 -6.61 -4.52
N VAL A 273 -14.34 -6.64 -5.03
CA VAL A 273 -13.89 -5.77 -6.12
C VAL A 273 -13.79 -6.56 -7.43
N MET A 274 -12.89 -7.54 -7.48
CA MET A 274 -12.49 -8.18 -8.74
C MET A 274 -13.55 -9.11 -9.34
N HIS A 275 -14.50 -9.62 -8.54
CA HIS A 275 -15.58 -10.49 -8.98
C HIS A 275 -16.97 -9.87 -8.79
N SER A 276 -17.05 -8.56 -8.54
CA SER A 276 -18.33 -7.87 -8.39
C SER A 276 -19.02 -7.72 -9.75
N GLY A 277 -20.26 -8.21 -9.86
CA GLY A 277 -21.08 -8.05 -11.07
C GLY A 277 -21.30 -6.59 -11.46
N VAL A 278 -21.46 -5.71 -10.47
CA VAL A 278 -21.53 -4.25 -10.67
C VAL A 278 -20.24 -3.73 -11.30
N MET A 279 -19.08 -4.13 -10.77
CA MET A 279 -17.80 -3.68 -11.30
C MET A 279 -17.54 -4.18 -12.72
N HIS A 280 -17.93 -5.41 -13.03
CA HIS A 280 -17.86 -5.95 -14.38
C HIS A 280 -18.77 -5.19 -15.36
N HIS A 281 -19.99 -4.85 -14.94
CA HIS A 281 -20.92 -4.08 -15.74
C HIS A 281 -20.36 -2.68 -16.09
N VAL A 282 -19.89 -1.94 -15.08
CA VAL A 282 -19.28 -0.62 -15.26
C VAL A 282 -18.01 -0.70 -16.13
N ALA A 283 -17.17 -1.72 -15.90
CA ALA A 283 -15.97 -1.95 -16.70
C ALA A 283 -16.28 -2.17 -18.19
N ALA A 284 -17.31 -2.97 -18.49
CA ALA A 284 -17.78 -3.18 -19.85
C ALA A 284 -18.31 -1.88 -20.48
N ALA A 285 -19.13 -1.12 -19.76
CA ALA A 285 -19.68 0.16 -20.24
C ALA A 285 -18.58 1.20 -20.56
N LYS A 286 -17.49 1.20 -19.79
CA LYS A 286 -16.35 2.11 -19.98
C LYS A 286 -15.27 1.59 -20.95
N ALA A 287 -15.40 0.36 -21.44
CA ALA A 287 -14.33 -0.34 -22.16
C ALA A 287 -12.99 -0.32 -21.39
N LYS A 288 -13.06 -0.52 -20.07
CA LYS A 288 -11.91 -0.58 -19.15
C LYS A 288 -11.86 -1.93 -18.44
N THR A 289 -10.75 -2.20 -17.77
CA THR A 289 -10.67 -3.36 -16.87
C THR A 289 -11.35 -3.05 -15.52
N VAL A 290 -11.79 -4.09 -14.80
CA VAL A 290 -12.32 -3.95 -13.43
C VAL A 290 -11.32 -3.24 -12.51
N ALA A 291 -10.02 -3.53 -12.65
CA ALA A 291 -8.98 -2.87 -11.87
C ALA A 291 -8.90 -1.38 -12.17
N GLN A 292 -8.98 -0.97 -13.45
CA GLN A 292 -8.99 0.45 -13.82
C GLN A 292 -10.20 1.18 -13.27
N VAL A 293 -11.40 0.59 -13.33
CA VAL A 293 -12.63 1.16 -12.73
C VAL A 293 -12.48 1.31 -11.23
N ALA A 294 -11.99 0.29 -10.53
CA ALA A 294 -11.79 0.34 -9.08
C ALA A 294 -10.78 1.42 -8.67
N LEU A 295 -9.62 1.48 -9.34
CA LEU A 295 -8.60 2.50 -9.06
C LEU A 295 -9.07 3.90 -9.43
N ARG A 296 -9.79 4.06 -10.54
CA ARG A 296 -10.38 5.34 -10.93
C ARG A 296 -11.41 5.79 -9.89
N TRP A 297 -12.24 4.89 -9.39
CA TRP A 297 -13.18 5.20 -8.31
C TRP A 297 -12.45 5.71 -7.07
N VAL A 298 -11.39 5.02 -6.61
CA VAL A 298 -10.57 5.46 -5.47
C VAL A 298 -9.95 6.84 -5.73
N TYR A 299 -9.42 7.08 -6.93
CA TYR A 299 -8.88 8.38 -7.31
C TYR A 299 -9.94 9.50 -7.26
N GLU A 300 -11.13 9.27 -7.83
CA GLU A 300 -12.25 10.23 -7.81
C GLU A 300 -12.82 10.47 -6.40
N GLN A 301 -12.50 9.62 -5.42
CA GLN A 301 -12.78 9.86 -4.00
C GLN A 301 -11.81 10.85 -3.34
N GLY A 302 -10.81 11.35 -4.06
CA GLY A 302 -9.75 12.21 -3.52
C GLY A 302 -8.75 11.44 -2.64
N VAL A 303 -8.63 10.12 -2.85
CA VAL A 303 -7.84 9.22 -2.01
C VAL A 303 -6.55 8.86 -2.74
N CYS A 304 -5.40 8.94 -2.04
CA CYS A 304 -4.15 8.34 -2.51
C CYS A 304 -4.22 6.82 -2.39
N PHE A 305 -3.45 6.05 -3.15
CA PHE A 305 -3.53 4.59 -3.06
C PHE A 305 -2.25 3.89 -3.48
N VAL A 306 -2.04 2.71 -2.91
CA VAL A 306 -0.93 1.84 -3.24
C VAL A 306 -1.47 0.57 -3.90
N ALA A 307 -1.16 0.39 -5.19
CA ALA A 307 -1.58 -0.76 -5.96
C ALA A 307 -0.41 -1.72 -6.15
N ARG A 308 -0.55 -2.96 -5.69
CA ARG A 308 0.47 -3.99 -5.86
C ARG A 308 0.26 -4.71 -7.20
N SER A 309 1.26 -4.68 -8.06
CA SER A 309 1.37 -5.60 -9.20
C SER A 309 2.84 -5.89 -9.50
N PHE A 310 3.17 -7.17 -9.73
CA PHE A 310 4.47 -7.58 -10.25
C PHE A 310 4.44 -7.90 -11.76
N ASN A 311 3.30 -7.65 -12.40
CA ASN A 311 3.14 -7.79 -13.85
C ASN A 311 3.22 -6.41 -14.49
N LYS A 312 4.10 -6.30 -15.50
CA LYS A 312 4.45 -5.05 -16.19
C LYS A 312 3.27 -4.43 -16.93
N GLU A 313 2.45 -5.23 -17.60
CA GLU A 313 1.27 -4.76 -18.32
C GLU A 313 0.25 -4.15 -17.36
N ARG A 314 0.00 -4.78 -16.21
CA ARG A 314 -0.89 -4.25 -15.17
C ARG A 314 -0.37 -2.96 -14.55
N LEU A 315 0.95 -2.79 -14.41
CA LEU A 315 1.53 -1.52 -13.93
C LEU A 315 1.19 -0.37 -14.87
N LYS A 316 1.30 -0.61 -16.18
CA LYS A 316 0.87 0.39 -17.18
C LYS A 316 -0.65 0.65 -17.10
N GLN A 317 -1.47 -0.40 -17.04
CA GLN A 317 -2.93 -0.26 -16.94
C GLN A 317 -3.37 0.56 -15.71
N ASN A 318 -2.67 0.40 -14.58
CA ASN A 318 -2.94 1.15 -13.35
C ASN A 318 -2.65 2.65 -13.51
N MET A 319 -1.71 3.03 -14.39
CA MET A 319 -1.42 4.44 -14.71
C MET A 319 -2.42 5.02 -15.72
N ASP A 320 -2.95 4.19 -16.63
CA ASP A 320 -3.89 4.62 -17.67
C ASP A 320 -5.25 5.08 -17.11
N ILE A 321 -5.47 5.04 -15.78
CA ILE A 321 -6.68 5.58 -15.14
C ILE A 321 -6.73 7.11 -15.17
N PHE A 322 -5.59 7.78 -15.36
CA PHE A 322 -5.51 9.24 -15.37
C PHE A 322 -5.77 9.86 -16.75
N VAL A 323 -5.99 9.05 -17.80
CA VAL A 323 -6.09 9.52 -19.20
C VAL A 323 -7.54 9.59 -19.67
N ASP A 324 -8.09 10.77 -19.91
CA ASP A 324 -9.28 11.03 -20.77
C ASP A 324 -10.51 10.12 -20.58
N TRP A 325 -10.85 9.75 -19.35
CA TRP A 325 -12.17 9.18 -19.00
C TRP A 325 -12.50 9.39 -17.52
N GLU A 326 -13.77 9.27 -17.17
CA GLU A 326 -14.27 9.37 -15.79
C GLU A 326 -15.49 8.45 -15.56
N LEU A 327 -15.83 8.23 -14.30
CA LEU A 327 -17.06 7.55 -13.92
C LEU A 327 -18.23 8.53 -14.00
N SER A 328 -19.32 8.11 -14.66
CA SER A 328 -20.57 8.88 -14.67
C SER A 328 -21.27 8.78 -13.32
N ASP A 329 -22.26 9.63 -13.09
CA ASP A 329 -23.06 9.57 -11.87
C ASP A 329 -23.84 8.25 -11.76
N GLU A 330 -24.25 7.67 -12.89
CA GLU A 330 -24.88 6.34 -12.92
C GLU A 330 -23.90 5.24 -12.49
N ASP A 331 -22.65 5.28 -12.98
CA ASP A 331 -21.61 4.34 -12.56
C ASP A 331 -21.35 4.44 -11.05
N LYS A 332 -21.25 5.67 -10.54
CA LYS A 332 -21.04 5.95 -9.11
C LYS A 332 -22.22 5.45 -8.28
N ALA A 333 -23.45 5.67 -8.73
CA ALA A 333 -24.65 5.17 -8.06
C ALA A 333 -24.71 3.64 -8.03
N MET A 334 -24.32 2.97 -9.12
CA MET A 334 -24.22 1.51 -9.15
C MET A 334 -23.13 1.01 -8.20
N ILE A 335 -21.93 1.58 -8.24
CA ILE A 335 -20.84 1.23 -7.31
C ILE A 335 -21.27 1.44 -5.85
N ALA A 336 -22.10 2.46 -5.59
CA ALA A 336 -22.62 2.74 -4.26
C ALA A 336 -23.50 1.61 -3.69
N THR A 337 -24.04 0.70 -4.51
CA THR A 337 -24.83 -0.46 -4.05
C THR A 337 -23.99 -1.64 -3.59
N ILE A 338 -22.66 -1.62 -3.80
CA ILE A 338 -21.79 -2.72 -3.37
C ILE A 338 -21.79 -2.82 -1.83
N PRO A 339 -22.11 -3.99 -1.25
CA PRO A 339 -22.12 -4.18 0.20
C PRO A 339 -20.79 -3.84 0.86
N GLN A 340 -20.86 -3.20 2.02
CA GLN A 340 -19.70 -2.76 2.79
C GLN A 340 -19.27 -3.85 3.77
N LYS A 341 -18.01 -4.29 3.69
CA LYS A 341 -17.40 -5.22 4.65
C LYS A 341 -15.88 -5.08 4.63
N ARG A 342 -15.28 -4.92 5.80
CA ARG A 342 -13.82 -4.97 5.97
C ARG A 342 -13.28 -6.38 5.69
N ALA A 343 -12.26 -6.49 4.83
CA ALA A 343 -11.58 -7.75 4.55
C ALA A 343 -10.36 -7.97 5.47
N CYS A 344 -9.55 -6.92 5.69
CA CYS A 344 -8.40 -6.97 6.59
C CYS A 344 -8.85 -6.71 8.03
N GLN A 345 -9.37 -7.75 8.69
CA GLN A 345 -9.99 -7.63 10.00
C GLN A 345 -9.00 -7.57 11.17
N GLY A 346 -7.81 -8.16 11.06
CA GLY A 346 -6.83 -8.15 12.18
C GLY A 346 -7.20 -9.10 13.32
N ASP A 347 -7.89 -10.21 13.02
CA ASP A 347 -8.31 -11.27 13.96
C ASP A 347 -7.15 -11.90 14.74
N TYR A 348 -5.94 -11.84 14.19
CA TYR A 348 -4.70 -12.27 14.84
C TYR A 348 -4.27 -11.35 15.99
N PHE A 349 -4.81 -10.13 16.09
CA PHE A 349 -4.59 -9.20 17.22
C PHE A 349 -5.68 -9.23 18.28
N VAL A 350 -6.68 -10.09 18.12
CA VAL A 350 -7.80 -10.21 19.06
C VAL A 350 -7.62 -11.42 19.94
N SER A 351 -7.70 -11.24 21.26
CA SER A 351 -7.58 -12.31 22.26
C SER A 351 -8.42 -11.97 23.49
N PRO A 352 -9.12 -12.93 24.14
CA PRO A 352 -9.85 -12.69 25.38
C PRO A 352 -8.99 -12.07 26.49
N ASP A 353 -7.71 -12.46 26.52
CA ASP A 353 -6.72 -11.98 27.50
C ASP A 353 -5.82 -10.86 26.95
N GLY A 354 -6.08 -10.39 25.73
CA GLY A 354 -5.29 -9.36 25.05
C GLY A 354 -5.85 -7.94 25.23
N PRO A 355 -5.14 -6.94 24.68
CA PRO A 355 -5.56 -5.53 24.72
C PRO A 355 -6.83 -5.26 23.91
N TYR A 356 -7.09 -6.09 22.87
CA TYR A 356 -8.33 -6.08 22.10
C TYR A 356 -9.04 -7.42 22.26
N LYS A 357 -10.22 -7.40 22.87
CA LYS A 357 -11.02 -8.60 23.17
C LYS A 357 -11.97 -8.97 22.04
N SER A 358 -12.22 -8.02 21.13
CA SER A 358 -13.05 -8.23 19.95
C SER A 358 -12.53 -7.42 18.76
N LEU A 359 -12.99 -7.77 17.56
CA LEU A 359 -12.79 -6.94 16.37
C LEU A 359 -13.46 -5.56 16.50
N GLU A 360 -14.57 -5.49 17.22
CA GLU A 360 -15.27 -4.24 17.52
C GLU A 360 -14.41 -3.30 18.36
N GLU A 361 -13.65 -3.81 19.33
CA GLU A 361 -12.68 -3.01 20.10
C GLU A 361 -11.47 -2.58 19.26
N LEU A 362 -10.96 -3.45 18.39
CA LEU A 362 -9.85 -3.12 17.50
C LEU A 362 -10.23 -1.99 16.52
N TRP A 363 -11.47 -1.99 16.02
CA TRP A 363 -11.94 -1.03 15.01
C TRP A 363 -12.89 0.03 15.53
N ASP A 364 -13.15 0.06 16.84
CA ASP A 364 -14.11 0.98 17.48
C ASP A 364 -15.48 0.96 16.78
N GLY A 365 -15.96 -0.23 16.41
CA GLY A 365 -17.23 -0.45 15.71
C GLY A 365 -17.20 -0.28 14.18
N GLU A 366 -16.04 -0.03 13.55
CA GLU A 366 -15.92 0.13 12.09
C GLU A 366 -15.59 -1.17 11.35
N MET A 367 -16.59 -2.05 11.18
CA MET A 367 -16.45 -3.41 10.62
C MET A 367 -17.17 -3.66 9.29
#